data_AF-A0A538L9J9-F1
#
_entry.id   AF-A0A538L9J9-F1
#
_cell.length_a   1.000
_cell.length_b   1.000
_cell.length_c   1.000
_cell.angle_alpha   90.00
_cell.angle_beta   90.00
_cell.angle_gamma   90.00
#
_symmetry.space_group_name_H-M   'P 1'
#
loop_
_entity.id
_entity.type
_entity.pdbx_description
1 polymer ?
#
loop_
_entity_poly.entity_id
_entity_poly.type
_entity_poly.pdbx_seq_one_letter_code
_entity_poly.pdbx_strand_id
1 'polypeptide(L)'
;MPSRSLGPALFTRPKDEPRETLLAEAKEVGMEGMFPSHSDTTVSVVVLGCPEVCWRCGVITTNVVGVAPAGATDPYDLLPFTDDPVKELVAALLDEAARHQAGVGRIRSRWSKTTGSAYVSNGCRRCDALQGDHYIMESIAGIDERTMRELVAVAEAEMSAAGWTELLEACLGV
;
A
#
# COMPACT_ATOMS: atom_id res chain seq x y z
N MET A 1 13.98 -22.85 49.37
CA MET A 1 13.72 -21.51 48.79
C MET A 1 14.87 -20.58 49.16
N PRO A 2 15.25 -19.58 48.33
CA PRO A 2 14.51 -19.10 47.17
C PRO A 2 15.28 -19.21 45.84
N SER A 3 14.52 -19.56 44.80
CA SER A 3 14.77 -19.18 43.42
C SER A 3 14.85 -17.66 43.33
N ARG A 4 15.95 -17.10 42.82
CA ARG A 4 15.95 -15.71 42.38
C ARG A 4 15.25 -15.62 41.03
N SER A 5 13.97 -15.26 41.08
CA SER A 5 13.25 -14.67 39.97
C SER A 5 13.98 -13.41 39.54
N LEU A 6 14.58 -13.41 38.34
CA LEU A 6 15.01 -12.20 37.69
C LEU A 6 13.75 -11.49 37.17
N GLY A 7 13.39 -10.40 37.85
CA GLY A 7 12.31 -9.51 37.40
C GLY A 7 12.70 -8.73 36.13
N PRO A 8 11.72 -8.10 35.46
CA PRO A 8 11.92 -7.41 34.20
C PRO A 8 12.51 -6.01 34.46
N ALA A 9 13.81 -5.95 34.71
CA ALA A 9 14.48 -4.68 34.99
C ALA A 9 15.83 -4.60 34.27
N LEU A 10 15.85 -4.71 32.93
CA LEU A 10 17.01 -4.27 32.13
C LEU A 10 16.64 -3.70 30.73
N PHE A 11 15.35 -3.43 30.45
CA PHE A 11 14.97 -2.64 29.26
C PHE A 11 14.94 -1.15 29.58
N THR A 12 16.09 -0.60 29.95
CA THR A 12 16.31 0.84 29.83
C THR A 12 17.53 1.03 28.95
N ARG A 13 17.27 1.16 27.64
CA ARG A 13 18.25 1.59 26.64
C ARG A 13 18.71 3.00 27.02
N PRO A 14 20.01 3.25 27.23
CA PRO A 14 20.54 4.60 27.24
C PRO A 14 20.30 5.22 25.85
N LYS A 15 19.73 6.42 25.80
CA LYS A 15 19.22 7.05 24.57
C LYS A 15 20.33 7.55 23.63
N ASP A 16 21.58 7.61 24.10
CA ASP A 16 22.64 8.41 23.45
C ASP A 16 23.98 7.68 23.26
N GLU A 17 23.99 6.34 23.13
CA GLU A 17 25.22 5.61 22.85
C GLU A 17 25.49 5.47 21.33
N PRO A 18 26.68 5.88 20.83
CA PRO A 18 27.01 5.78 19.41
C PRO A 18 26.96 4.33 18.91
N ARG A 19 26.33 4.13 17.74
CA ARG A 19 26.15 2.82 17.05
C ARG A 19 27.45 2.02 16.87
N GLU A 20 28.59 2.71 16.80
CA GLU A 20 29.91 2.10 16.64
C GLU A 20 30.37 1.32 17.89
N THR A 21 29.98 1.77 19.08
CA THR A 21 30.31 1.10 20.36
C THR A 21 29.53 -0.20 20.52
N LEU A 22 28.23 -0.19 20.18
CA LEU A 22 27.35 -1.37 20.21
C LEU A 22 27.76 -2.45 19.19
N LEU A 23 28.30 -2.03 18.04
CA LEU A 23 28.83 -2.94 17.02
C LEU A 23 30.16 -3.58 17.44
N ALA A 24 30.98 -2.89 18.24
CA ALA A 24 32.21 -3.44 18.79
C ALA A 24 31.91 -4.50 19.87
N GLU A 25 30.96 -4.23 20.77
CA GLU A 25 30.57 -5.16 21.84
C GLU A 25 29.85 -6.40 21.29
N ALA A 26 29.01 -6.27 20.25
CA ALA A 26 28.36 -7.40 19.58
C ALA A 26 29.36 -8.34 18.87
N LYS A 27 30.55 -7.84 18.51
CA LYS A 27 31.60 -8.61 17.84
C LYS A 27 32.38 -9.51 18.82
N GLU A 28 32.45 -9.15 20.09
CA GLU A 28 33.19 -9.92 21.12
C GLU A 28 32.43 -11.15 21.63
N VAL A 29 31.11 -11.24 21.41
CA VAL A 29 30.25 -12.31 21.96
C VAL A 29 29.94 -13.45 20.98
N GLY A 30 30.47 -13.44 19.75
CA GLY A 30 30.36 -14.59 18.83
C GLY A 30 28.93 -15.03 18.52
N MET A 31 27.99 -14.09 18.41
CA MET A 31 26.57 -14.33 18.09
C MET A 31 26.22 -13.83 16.67
N GLU A 32 27.09 -14.06 15.69
CA GLU A 32 26.93 -13.59 14.30
C GLU A 32 25.77 -14.26 13.51
N GLY A 33 24.77 -14.86 14.16
CA GLY A 33 23.70 -15.60 13.47
C GLY A 33 22.32 -15.63 14.12
N MET A 34 22.01 -14.80 15.12
CA MET A 34 20.71 -14.86 15.83
C MET A 34 19.94 -13.52 15.91
N PHE A 35 20.29 -12.55 15.07
CA PHE A 35 19.41 -11.41 14.84
C PHE A 35 19.05 -11.44 13.35
N PRO A 36 17.80 -11.78 12.98
CA PRO A 36 17.37 -11.58 11.61
C PRO A 36 17.62 -10.10 11.30
N SER A 37 18.43 -9.85 10.27
CA SER A 37 18.48 -8.53 9.65
C SER A 37 17.05 -8.09 9.41
N HIS A 38 16.68 -6.87 9.80
CA HIS A 38 15.34 -6.30 9.64
C HIS A 38 14.93 -6.11 8.15
N SER A 39 15.38 -6.95 7.24
CA SER A 39 15.27 -6.79 5.78
C SER A 39 14.71 -8.00 5.02
N ASP A 40 14.43 -9.15 5.65
CA ASP A 40 13.98 -10.35 4.92
C ASP A 40 12.48 -10.66 5.07
N THR A 41 11.75 -9.92 5.91
CA THR A 41 10.29 -10.08 5.98
C THR A 41 9.65 -9.40 4.78
N THR A 42 8.93 -10.17 3.95
CA THR A 42 8.08 -9.62 2.88
C THR A 42 6.62 -9.56 3.32
N VAL A 43 5.88 -8.66 2.69
CA VAL A 43 4.44 -8.51 2.79
C VAL A 43 3.89 -8.64 1.37
N SER A 44 2.96 -9.57 1.17
CA SER A 44 2.16 -9.60 -0.05
C SER A 44 1.18 -8.44 -0.01
N VAL A 45 1.18 -7.62 -1.07
CA VAL A 45 0.24 -6.53 -1.27
C VAL A 45 -0.57 -6.76 -2.53
N VAL A 46 -1.82 -6.31 -2.49
CA VAL A 46 -2.78 -6.44 -3.59
C VAL A 46 -3.25 -5.06 -4.04
N VAL A 47 -3.22 -4.83 -5.34
CA VAL A 47 -3.93 -3.72 -5.96
C VAL A 47 -5.39 -4.12 -6.08
N LEU A 48 -6.28 -3.32 -5.52
CA LEU A 48 -7.71 -3.59 -5.48
C LEU A 48 -8.44 -2.71 -6.47
N GLY A 49 -9.41 -3.29 -7.16
CA GLY A 49 -10.26 -2.59 -8.11
C GLY A 49 -11.74 -2.88 -7.94
N CYS A 50 -12.56 -2.00 -8.48
CA CYS A 50 -14.01 -2.09 -8.49
C CYS A 50 -14.50 -2.14 -9.95
N PRO A 51 -15.09 -3.26 -10.42
CA PRO A 51 -15.69 -3.34 -11.75
C PRO A 51 -16.97 -2.50 -11.84
N GLU A 52 -16.98 -1.50 -12.71
CA GLU A 52 -18.13 -0.62 -12.92
C GLU A 52 -18.50 -0.47 -14.40
N VAL A 53 -19.77 -0.18 -14.66
CA VAL A 53 -20.25 0.08 -16.02
C VAL A 53 -19.86 1.50 -16.43
N CYS A 54 -19.09 1.64 -17.51
CA CYS A 54 -18.68 2.96 -18.00
C CYS A 54 -19.89 3.81 -18.41
N TRP A 55 -20.07 4.97 -17.75
CA TRP A 55 -21.15 5.92 -18.04
C TRP A 55 -21.21 6.39 -19.50
N ARG A 56 -20.08 6.39 -20.21
CA ARG A 56 -20.00 6.86 -21.61
C ARG A 56 -20.27 5.77 -22.64
N CYS A 57 -19.74 4.56 -22.43
CA CYS A 57 -19.76 3.52 -23.47
C CYS A 57 -20.38 2.19 -23.03
N GLY A 58 -20.81 2.07 -21.78
CA GLY A 58 -21.51 0.90 -21.23
C GLY A 58 -20.65 -0.34 -21.01
N VAL A 59 -19.35 -0.31 -21.31
CA VAL A 59 -18.46 -1.46 -21.07
C VAL A 59 -18.02 -1.48 -19.60
N ILE A 60 -18.04 -2.68 -19.00
CA ILE A 60 -17.49 -2.91 -17.65
C ILE A 60 -16.00 -2.57 -17.66
N THR A 61 -15.58 -1.66 -16.78
CA THR A 61 -14.19 -1.27 -16.55
C THR A 61 -13.87 -1.46 -15.08
N THR A 62 -12.74 -2.08 -14.77
CA THR A 62 -12.23 -2.16 -13.40
C THR A 62 -11.51 -0.88 -13.05
N ASN A 63 -12.01 -0.15 -12.07
CA ASN A 63 -11.40 1.08 -11.56
C ASN A 63 -10.48 0.74 -10.40
N VAL A 64 -9.22 1.19 -10.41
CA VAL A 64 -8.33 1.00 -9.26
C VAL A 64 -8.82 1.85 -8.10
N VAL A 65 -8.97 1.21 -6.94
CA VAL A 65 -9.45 1.81 -5.70
C VAL A 65 -8.30 2.09 -4.74
N GLY A 66 -7.31 1.20 -4.65
CA GLY A 66 -6.19 1.35 -3.75
C GLY A 66 -5.30 0.10 -3.67
N VAL A 67 -4.43 0.08 -2.65
CA VAL A 67 -3.53 -1.03 -2.35
C VAL A 67 -3.69 -1.42 -0.89
N ALA A 68 -3.73 -2.71 -0.58
CA ALA A 68 -3.80 -3.23 0.78
C ALA A 68 -2.93 -4.48 0.93
N PRO A 69 -2.58 -4.92 2.14
CA PRO A 69 -2.01 -6.24 2.37
C PRO A 69 -2.95 -7.34 1.84
N ALA A 70 -2.38 -8.42 1.31
CA ALA A 70 -3.17 -9.55 0.83
C ALA A 70 -4.03 -10.14 1.96
N GLY A 71 -5.33 -10.30 1.69
CA GLY A 71 -6.31 -10.79 2.67
C GLY A 71 -6.82 -9.73 3.65
N ALA A 72 -6.43 -8.45 3.51
CA ALA A 72 -7.00 -7.37 4.31
C ALA A 72 -8.52 -7.28 4.11
N THR A 73 -9.25 -7.19 5.23
CA THR A 73 -10.71 -7.01 5.24
C THR A 73 -11.14 -5.71 5.91
N ASP A 74 -10.23 -5.07 6.63
CA ASP A 74 -10.47 -3.79 7.29
C ASP A 74 -10.25 -2.65 6.27
N PRO A 75 -11.23 -1.76 6.04
CA PRO A 75 -11.05 -0.57 5.21
C PRO A 75 -9.87 0.33 5.62
N TYR A 76 -9.44 0.30 6.89
CA TYR A 76 -8.28 1.08 7.36
C TYR A 76 -6.93 0.54 6.86
N ASP A 77 -6.88 -0.71 6.38
CA ASP A 77 -5.67 -1.29 5.76
C ASP A 77 -5.52 -0.89 4.28
N LEU A 78 -6.52 -0.22 3.71
CA LEU A 78 -6.53 0.21 2.32
C LEU A 78 -5.88 1.58 2.18
N LEU A 79 -4.75 1.62 1.47
CA LEU A 79 -4.18 2.87 0.98
C LEU A 79 -4.89 3.30 -0.31
N PRO A 80 -5.59 4.44 -0.31
CA PRO A 80 -6.46 4.83 -1.41
C PRO A 80 -5.65 5.27 -2.63
N PHE A 81 -6.21 5.04 -3.83
CA PHE A 81 -5.69 5.52 -5.10
C PHE A 81 -5.84 7.06 -5.30
N THR A 82 -5.92 7.81 -4.20
CA THR A 82 -5.84 9.26 -4.14
C THR A 82 -4.45 9.73 -3.75
N ASP A 83 -3.67 8.89 -3.07
CA ASP A 83 -2.34 9.23 -2.59
C ASP A 83 -1.28 9.05 -3.68
N ASP A 84 -0.37 10.02 -3.80
CA ASP A 84 0.67 10.01 -4.84
C ASP A 84 1.61 8.81 -4.76
N PRO A 85 2.10 8.38 -3.57
CA PRO A 85 2.88 7.15 -3.43
C PRO A 85 2.12 5.90 -3.91
N VAL A 86 0.81 5.82 -3.66
CA VAL A 86 -0.03 4.70 -4.10
C VAL A 86 -0.18 4.69 -5.62
N LYS A 87 -0.38 5.86 -6.24
CA LYS A 87 -0.46 5.98 -7.70
C LYS A 87 0.83 5.53 -8.38
N GLU A 88 1.98 5.87 -7.81
CA GLU A 88 3.29 5.45 -8.30
C GLU A 88 3.48 3.94 -8.20
N LEU A 89 3.16 3.34 -7.05
CA LEU A 89 3.21 1.90 -6.85
C LEU A 89 2.30 1.16 -7.84
N VAL A 90 1.04 1.59 -7.96
CA VAL A 90 0.08 0.99 -8.90
C VAL A 90 0.58 1.09 -10.34
N ALA A 91 1.17 2.22 -10.75
CA ALA A 91 1.73 2.38 -12.09
C ALA A 91 2.92 1.43 -12.34
N ALA A 92 3.72 1.12 -11.31
CA ALA A 92 4.81 0.15 -11.40
C ALA A 92 4.32 -1.30 -11.47
N LEU A 93 3.23 -1.63 -10.76
CA LEU A 93 2.67 -2.99 -10.72
C LEU A 93 1.75 -3.32 -11.91
N LEU A 94 1.10 -2.31 -12.49
CA LEU A 94 0.13 -2.47 -13.56
C LEU A 94 0.65 -1.94 -14.90
N ASP A 95 1.49 -2.75 -15.53
CA ASP A 95 1.89 -2.53 -16.91
C ASP A 95 0.69 -2.65 -17.88
N GLU A 96 0.92 -2.37 -19.17
CA GLU A 96 -0.15 -2.42 -20.16
C GLU A 96 -0.83 -3.79 -20.26
N ALA A 97 -0.05 -4.87 -20.22
CA ALA A 97 -0.59 -6.22 -20.32
C ALA A 97 -1.44 -6.58 -19.09
N ALA A 98 -0.93 -6.31 -17.89
CA ALA A 98 -1.63 -6.53 -16.62
C ALA A 98 -2.93 -5.74 -16.54
N ARG A 99 -2.91 -4.45 -16.93
CA ARG A 99 -4.14 -3.62 -16.99
C ARG A 99 -5.18 -4.23 -17.92
N HIS A 100 -4.78 -4.63 -19.12
CA HIS A 100 -5.69 -5.22 -20.09
C HIS A 100 -6.31 -6.53 -19.58
N GLN A 101 -5.52 -7.40 -18.94
CA GLN A 101 -5.99 -8.66 -18.37
C GLN A 101 -6.99 -8.42 -17.23
N ALA A 102 -6.72 -7.45 -16.36
CA ALA A 102 -7.58 -7.12 -15.24
C ALA A 102 -8.79 -6.23 -15.60
N GLY A 103 -8.95 -5.87 -16.88
CA GLY A 103 -10.03 -5.00 -17.35
C GLY A 103 -9.91 -3.54 -16.90
N VAL A 104 -8.72 -3.12 -16.49
CA VAL A 104 -8.38 -1.75 -16.11
C VAL A 104 -8.04 -0.95 -17.36
N GLY A 105 -8.56 0.27 -17.47
CA GLY A 105 -8.20 1.16 -18.57
C GLY A 105 -6.90 1.92 -18.33
N ARG A 106 -6.73 3.06 -19.00
CA ARG A 106 -5.48 3.84 -18.89
C ARG A 106 -5.46 4.61 -17.58
N ILE A 107 -4.40 4.41 -16.80
CA ILE A 107 -4.07 5.21 -15.64
C ILE A 107 -3.05 6.26 -16.09
N ARG A 108 -3.43 7.54 -16.08
CA ARG A 108 -2.54 8.62 -16.53
C ARG A 108 -2.91 9.96 -15.90
N SER A 109 -1.94 10.88 -15.90
CA SER A 109 -2.18 12.28 -15.57
C SER A 109 -3.14 12.93 -16.58
N ARG A 110 -4.15 13.62 -16.07
CA ARG A 110 -5.14 14.38 -16.83
C ARG A 110 -5.33 15.76 -16.21
N TRP A 111 -5.35 16.78 -17.06
CA TRP A 111 -5.65 18.15 -16.63
C TRP A 111 -7.14 18.32 -16.39
N SER A 112 -7.51 18.87 -15.24
CA SER A 112 -8.86 19.28 -14.92
C SER A 112 -8.98 20.79 -14.88
N LYS A 113 -9.90 21.32 -15.69
CA LYS A 113 -10.20 22.75 -15.69
C LYS A 113 -10.88 23.19 -14.39
N THR A 114 -11.66 22.31 -13.77
CA THR A 114 -12.41 22.61 -12.54
C THR A 114 -11.47 22.78 -11.34
N THR A 115 -10.46 21.94 -11.23
CA THR A 115 -9.48 22.00 -10.13
C THR A 115 -8.26 22.85 -10.48
N GLY A 116 -8.09 23.23 -11.75
CA GLY A 116 -6.92 23.99 -12.21
C GLY A 116 -5.61 23.22 -12.05
N SER A 117 -5.67 21.89 -12.01
CA SER A 117 -4.54 21.01 -11.73
C SER A 117 -4.60 19.73 -12.55
N ALA A 118 -3.46 19.06 -12.69
CA ALA A 118 -3.40 17.71 -13.24
C ALA A 118 -3.47 16.67 -12.11
N TYR A 119 -4.19 15.58 -12.33
CA TYR A 119 -4.22 14.43 -11.43
C TYR A 119 -4.19 13.11 -12.20
N VAL A 120 -3.63 12.07 -11.57
CA VAL A 120 -3.65 10.71 -12.11
C VAL A 120 -5.04 10.11 -11.92
N SER A 121 -5.59 9.49 -12.96
CA SER A 121 -6.96 8.99 -12.95
C SER A 121 -7.18 7.71 -13.73
N ASN A 122 -8.22 6.97 -13.33
CA ASN A 122 -8.74 5.80 -14.04
C ASN A 122 -9.49 6.22 -15.32
N GLY A 123 -9.09 5.66 -16.46
CA GLY A 123 -9.83 5.73 -17.72
C GLY A 123 -10.60 4.45 -18.01
N CYS A 124 -11.68 4.55 -18.79
CA CYS A 124 -12.40 3.38 -19.31
C CYS A 124 -11.48 2.51 -20.18
N ARG A 125 -11.54 1.18 -20.02
CA ARG A 125 -10.75 0.24 -20.83
C ARG A 125 -11.01 0.31 -22.34
N ARG A 126 -12.16 0.86 -22.75
CA ARG A 126 -12.55 0.98 -24.17
C ARG A 126 -12.45 2.41 -24.69
N CYS A 127 -13.12 3.36 -24.03
CA CYS A 127 -13.29 4.72 -24.57
C CYS A 127 -12.43 5.77 -23.86
N ASP A 128 -11.63 5.37 -22.87
CA ASP A 128 -10.79 6.24 -22.05
C ASP A 128 -11.53 7.38 -21.32
N ALA A 129 -12.86 7.30 -21.25
CA ALA A 129 -13.65 8.23 -20.43
C ALA A 129 -13.21 8.12 -18.97
N LEU A 130 -13.07 9.26 -18.31
CA LEU A 130 -12.77 9.32 -16.88
C LEU A 130 -13.80 8.46 -16.12
N GLN A 131 -13.32 7.51 -15.34
CA GLN A 131 -14.15 6.69 -14.48
C GLN A 131 -14.10 7.27 -13.07
N GLY A 132 -15.26 7.40 -12.43
CA GLY A 132 -15.39 8.10 -11.15
C GLY A 132 -16.64 8.98 -11.14
N ASP A 133 -17.82 8.35 -11.10
CA ASP A 133 -19.00 9.02 -10.53
C ASP A 133 -18.78 9.03 -9.00
N HIS A 134 -18.12 10.08 -8.49
CA HIS A 134 -18.09 10.52 -7.09
C HIS A 134 -17.68 9.55 -5.94
N TYR A 135 -17.53 8.24 -6.14
CA TYR A 135 -17.28 7.30 -5.04
C TYR A 135 -15.81 7.12 -4.66
N ILE A 136 -14.86 7.31 -5.58
CA ILE A 136 -13.42 7.07 -5.32
C ILE A 136 -12.71 8.32 -4.78
N MET A 137 -13.21 9.53 -5.03
CA MET A 137 -12.48 10.78 -4.72
C MET A 137 -13.06 11.65 -3.60
N GLU A 138 -14.32 11.46 -3.18
CA GLU A 138 -14.92 12.35 -2.15
C GLU A 138 -15.10 11.73 -0.77
N SER A 139 -14.90 10.42 -0.58
CA SER A 139 -14.79 9.90 0.78
C SER A 139 -14.23 8.49 0.86
N ILE A 140 -13.04 8.38 1.46
CA ILE A 140 -12.60 7.14 2.14
C ILE A 140 -13.70 6.69 3.14
N ALA A 141 -14.57 7.58 3.62
CA ALA A 141 -15.71 7.22 4.48
C ALA A 141 -16.83 6.41 3.78
N GLY A 142 -16.74 6.17 2.47
CA GLY A 142 -17.68 5.33 1.73
C GLY A 142 -17.28 3.86 1.62
N ILE A 143 -16.01 3.52 1.87
CA ILE A 143 -15.54 2.13 1.83
C ILE A 143 -15.78 1.52 3.21
N ASP A 144 -16.86 0.76 3.34
CA ASP A 144 -17.11 -0.08 4.51
C ASP A 144 -16.54 -1.49 4.31
N GLU A 145 -16.56 -2.32 5.36
CA GLU A 145 -16.10 -3.72 5.27
C GLU A 145 -16.84 -4.52 4.19
N ARG A 146 -18.10 -4.17 3.90
CA ARG A 146 -18.86 -4.83 2.85
C ARG A 146 -18.28 -4.50 1.48
N THR A 147 -18.07 -3.21 1.20
CA THR A 147 -17.49 -2.71 -0.05
C THR A 147 -16.10 -3.29 -0.24
N MET A 148 -15.30 -3.35 0.82
CA MET A 148 -13.96 -3.95 0.80
C MET A 148 -13.98 -5.42 0.33
N ARG A 149 -14.98 -6.21 0.73
CA ARG A 149 -15.17 -7.61 0.29
C ARG A 149 -15.65 -7.74 -1.16
N GLU A 150 -16.21 -6.69 -1.74
CA GLU A 150 -16.69 -6.68 -3.13
C GLU A 150 -15.57 -6.23 -4.11
N LEU A 151 -14.46 -5.69 -3.59
CA LEU A 151 -13.29 -5.36 -4.41
C LEU A 151 -12.62 -6.62 -4.95
N VAL A 152 -12.09 -6.50 -6.16
CA VAL A 152 -11.35 -7.57 -6.84
C VAL A 152 -9.87 -7.30 -6.81
N ALA A 153 -9.06 -8.32 -6.58
CA ALA A 153 -7.62 -8.25 -6.76
C ALA A 153 -7.30 -8.08 -8.25
N VAL A 154 -6.53 -7.05 -8.57
CA VAL A 154 -6.16 -6.62 -9.92
C VAL A 154 -4.70 -6.96 -10.22
N ALA A 155 -3.84 -6.84 -9.22
CA ALA A 155 -2.47 -7.33 -9.22
C ALA A 155 -2.06 -7.69 -7.79
N GLU A 156 -1.07 -8.55 -7.67
CA GLU A 156 -0.44 -8.94 -6.41
C GLU A 156 1.06 -8.82 -6.56
N ALA A 157 1.73 -8.35 -5.50
CA ALA A 157 3.17 -8.20 -5.48
C ALA A 157 3.71 -8.44 -4.08
N GLU A 158 4.91 -9.00 -4.01
CA GLU A 158 5.68 -9.06 -2.76
C GLU A 158 6.50 -7.79 -2.63
N MET A 159 6.49 -7.19 -1.43
CA MET A 159 7.38 -6.10 -1.08
C MET A 159 7.99 -6.29 0.30
N SER A 160 9.11 -5.64 0.57
CA SER A 160 9.68 -5.68 1.92
C SER A 160 8.73 -5.04 2.93
N ALA A 161 8.70 -5.58 4.16
CA ALA A 161 7.92 -4.99 5.25
C ALA A 161 8.34 -3.54 5.53
N ALA A 162 9.63 -3.23 5.40
CA ALA A 162 10.15 -1.86 5.51
C ALA A 162 9.55 -0.95 4.42
N GLY A 163 9.52 -1.40 3.17
CA GLY A 163 8.92 -0.64 2.07
C GLY A 163 7.41 -0.41 2.24
N TRP A 164 6.69 -1.37 2.82
CA TRP A 164 5.28 -1.16 3.19
C TRP A 164 5.15 -0.10 4.29
N THR A 165 5.98 -0.14 5.33
CA THR A 165 6.01 0.89 6.38
C THR A 165 6.33 2.28 5.82
N GLU A 166 7.34 2.40 4.96
CA GLU A 166 7.68 3.67 4.29
C GLU A 166 6.52 4.21 3.45
N LEU A 167 5.79 3.32 2.76
CA LEU A 167 4.60 3.70 2.01
C LEU A 167 3.47 4.22 2.92
N LEU A 168 3.23 3.55 4.05
CA LEU A 168 2.26 4.00 5.06
C LEU A 168 2.63 5.38 5.61
N GLU A 169 3.89 5.57 6.00
CA GLU A 169 4.42 6.83 6.52
C GLU A 169 4.26 7.96 5.48
N ALA A 170 4.60 7.69 4.21
CA ALA A 170 4.45 8.65 3.12
C ALA A 170 2.99 9.04 2.85
N CYS A 171 2.02 8.11 2.99
CA CYS A 171 0.60 8.42 2.81
C CYS A 171 0.00 9.16 4.01
N LEU A 172 0.46 8.84 5.23
CA LEU A 172 -0.02 9.45 6.47
C LEU A 172 0.69 10.76 6.83
N GLY A 173 1.81 11.07 6.18
CA GLY A 173 2.61 12.28 6.40
C GLY A 173 3.33 12.30 7.75
N VAL A 174 3.75 11.13 8.24
CA VAL A 174 4.45 10.95 9.53
C VAL A 174 5.91 10.54 9.36
#